data_AF-A0AAD8BF59-F1
#
_entry.id   AF-A0AAD8BF59-F1
#
_cell.length_a   1.000
_cell.length_b   1.000
_cell.length_c   1.000
_cell.angle_alpha   90.00
_cell.angle_beta   90.00
_cell.angle_gamma   90.00
#
_symmetry.space_group_name_H-M   'P 1'
#
loop_
_entity.id
_entity.type
_entity.pdbx_description
1 polymer ?
#
loop_
_entity_poly.entity_id
_entity_poly.type
_entity_poly.pdbx_seq_one_letter_code
_entity_poly.pdbx_strand_id
1 'polypeptide(L)'
;MHSGSAVFLATHGQLGHLAADYARAVPDTLRGLILLGAVLPKRVNVIAFPLPVLTIVGEIDGVTRITRVSETLHAMMRSVKFDPELAIQSPLIILEGSNHDVFITGSLPFSLYQHDIEAEVPKSVAMETAANFTALFLAHVLQEPEVFVKTAATEFKKAFEAAQNMTAPIESLREATINNLKSYWVKSAQKWLSGLTGKQSTQIEVDSYVEKSQDGLPPTMIYEHGVNHIVTFSEVIRYADKKGKTEDDGSLPQAPDEIAAKMLGPERIQASLKNATRTYNYTCRDLNYASFMTAYHTATERARIRFDGYHRGVIFQPDIVTNSEALWESTHLKFNVHASKLYVTSIAYKTPMDDDLGVESGLFFCKLLPPDRAMEWIYVDSISRDMSF
;
A
#
# COMPACT_ATOMS: atom_id res chain seq x y z
N MET A 1 -26.93 30.38 16.22
CA MET A 1 -27.13 30.79 14.81
C MET A 1 -25.99 31.71 14.42
N HIS A 2 -25.01 31.22 13.65
CA HIS A 2 -24.01 32.11 13.06
C HIS A 2 -24.65 32.79 11.85
N SER A 3 -24.89 34.10 11.95
CA SER A 3 -25.53 34.93 10.93
C SER A 3 -24.57 35.35 9.79
N GLY A 4 -23.53 34.55 9.52
CA GLY A 4 -22.57 34.79 8.45
C GLY A 4 -22.93 33.99 7.20
N SER A 5 -22.51 34.47 6.02
CA SER A 5 -22.61 33.71 4.77
C SER A 5 -21.92 32.35 4.92
N ALA A 6 -22.59 31.26 4.54
CA ALA A 6 -21.97 29.94 4.54
C ALA A 6 -20.98 29.81 3.39
N VAL A 7 -19.69 29.85 3.71
CA VAL A 7 -18.61 29.72 2.72
C VAL A 7 -18.01 28.32 2.81
N PHE A 8 -17.86 27.67 1.66
CA PHE A 8 -17.19 26.38 1.52
C PHE A 8 -15.98 26.55 0.60
N LEU A 9 -14.88 25.86 0.91
CA LEU A 9 -13.72 25.81 0.04
C LEU A 9 -13.72 24.47 -0.70
N ALA A 10 -13.65 24.52 -2.03
CA ALA A 10 -13.50 23.33 -2.86
C ALA A 10 -12.18 23.39 -3.64
N THR A 11 -11.52 22.26 -3.81
CA THR A 11 -10.29 22.16 -4.61
C THR A 11 -10.22 20.80 -5.31
N HIS A 12 -9.45 20.76 -6.39
CA HIS A 12 -9.21 19.55 -7.18
C HIS A 12 -7.72 19.24 -7.29
N GLY A 13 -7.37 17.95 -7.16
CA GLY A 13 -6.04 17.43 -7.44
C GLY A 13 -4.95 17.89 -6.50
N GLN A 14 -3.76 18.15 -7.06
CA GLN A 14 -2.52 18.34 -6.30
C GLN A 14 -2.55 19.52 -5.32
N LEU A 15 -3.45 20.50 -5.51
CA LEU A 15 -3.62 21.65 -4.60
C LEU A 15 -4.43 21.33 -3.34
N GLY A 16 -4.89 20.09 -3.17
CA GLY A 16 -5.62 19.61 -2.00
C GLY A 16 -4.96 19.96 -0.67
N HIS A 17 -3.63 19.76 -0.59
CA HIS A 17 -2.87 20.00 0.62
C HIS A 17 -2.81 21.50 1.00
N LEU A 18 -2.73 22.40 0.00
CA LEU A 18 -2.74 23.85 0.24
C LEU A 18 -4.11 24.33 0.72
N ALA A 19 -5.19 23.80 0.13
CA ALA A 19 -6.55 24.13 0.58
C ALA A 19 -6.79 23.65 2.02
N ALA A 20 -6.27 22.47 2.38
CA ALA A 20 -6.33 21.98 3.76
C ALA A 20 -5.57 22.89 4.73
N ASP A 21 -4.37 23.34 4.37
CA ASP A 21 -3.59 24.27 5.20
C ASP A 21 -4.29 25.63 5.34
N TYR A 22 -4.83 26.18 4.24
CA TYR A 22 -5.62 27.41 4.27
C TYR A 22 -6.85 27.26 5.16
N ALA A 23 -7.63 26.20 4.98
CA ALA A 23 -8.86 25.99 5.74
C ALA A 23 -8.60 25.83 7.24
N ARG A 24 -7.46 25.25 7.63
CA ARG A 24 -7.00 25.17 9.02
C ARG A 24 -6.54 26.52 9.57
N ALA A 25 -6.03 27.41 8.73
CA ALA A 25 -5.57 28.74 9.14
C ALA A 25 -6.73 29.73 9.37
N VAL A 26 -7.88 29.52 8.73
CA VAL A 26 -9.06 30.41 8.84
C VAL A 26 -10.38 29.66 9.12
N PRO A 27 -10.44 28.77 10.14
CA PRO A 27 -11.56 27.87 10.35
C PRO A 27 -12.87 28.62 10.63
N ASP A 28 -12.82 29.80 11.24
CA ASP A 28 -14.01 30.60 11.56
C ASP A 28 -14.68 31.24 10.33
N THR A 29 -13.99 31.27 9.19
CA THR A 29 -14.49 31.86 7.94
C THR A 29 -15.09 30.83 7.00
N LEU A 30 -14.87 29.54 7.25
CA LEU A 30 -15.33 28.43 6.41
C LEU A 30 -16.30 27.54 7.18
N ARG A 31 -17.21 26.90 6.45
CA ARG A 31 -18.17 25.92 6.98
C ARG A 31 -17.77 24.48 6.68
N GLY A 32 -16.96 24.26 5.66
CA GLY A 32 -16.47 22.95 5.28
C GLY A 32 -15.46 23.02 4.14
N LEU A 33 -14.71 21.93 3.99
CA LEU A 33 -13.74 21.72 2.92
C LEU A 33 -14.21 20.58 2.01
N ILE A 34 -14.08 20.77 0.71
CA ILE A 34 -14.42 19.77 -0.32
C ILE A 34 -13.16 19.47 -1.12
N LEU A 35 -12.69 18.22 -1.04
CA LEU A 35 -11.53 17.71 -1.73
C LEU A 35 -12.00 16.77 -2.85
N LEU A 36 -11.73 17.15 -4.09
CA LEU A 36 -12.07 16.39 -5.29
C LEU A 36 -10.78 15.82 -5.90
N GLY A 37 -10.68 14.51 -6.09
CA GLY A 37 -9.45 13.88 -6.58
C GLY A 37 -8.24 14.23 -5.71
N ALA A 38 -8.44 14.43 -4.41
CA ALA A 38 -7.43 14.87 -3.45
C ALA A 38 -7.77 14.33 -2.06
N VAL A 39 -6.79 14.22 -1.17
CA VAL A 39 -6.99 13.79 0.22
C VAL A 39 -6.32 14.76 1.19
N LEU A 40 -6.74 14.74 2.46
CA LEU A 40 -6.03 15.47 3.51
C LEU A 40 -4.57 14.96 3.61
N PRO A 41 -3.59 15.86 3.74
CA PRO A 41 -2.19 15.47 3.76
C PRO A 41 -1.84 14.70 5.05
N LYS A 42 -0.86 13.79 5.03
CA LYS A 42 -0.48 12.88 6.15
C LYS A 42 -0.18 13.60 7.46
N ARG A 43 0.30 14.86 7.38
CA ARG A 43 0.58 15.71 8.55
C ARG A 43 -0.69 16.20 9.27
N VAL A 44 -1.85 16.05 8.65
CA VAL A 44 -3.15 16.46 9.19
C VAL A 44 -3.87 15.25 9.75
N ASN A 45 -4.24 15.32 11.03
CA ASN A 45 -5.13 14.35 11.64
C ASN A 45 -6.58 14.71 11.29
N VAL A 46 -7.30 13.79 10.63
CA VAL A 46 -8.70 13.96 10.24
C VAL A 46 -9.59 14.31 11.44
N ILE A 47 -9.38 13.66 12.59
CA ILE A 47 -10.19 13.92 13.81
C ILE A 47 -10.00 15.35 14.30
N ALA A 48 -8.77 15.86 14.21
CA ALA A 48 -8.41 17.17 14.74
C ALA A 48 -8.57 18.28 13.70
N PHE A 49 -9.08 17.96 12.50
CA PHE A 49 -9.32 18.98 11.49
C PHE A 49 -10.49 19.86 11.92
N PRO A 50 -10.36 21.20 11.90
CA PRO A 50 -11.33 22.08 12.55
C PRO A 50 -12.68 22.21 11.81
N LEU A 51 -12.84 21.55 10.67
CA LEU A 51 -13.99 21.67 9.77
C LEU A 51 -14.45 20.29 9.29
N PRO A 52 -15.75 20.13 8.96
CA PRO A 52 -16.22 19.01 8.13
C PRO A 52 -15.45 18.93 6.80
N VAL A 53 -15.06 17.72 6.39
CA VAL A 53 -14.32 17.51 5.13
C VAL A 53 -14.98 16.46 4.25
N LEU A 54 -15.48 16.86 3.10
CA LEU A 54 -15.89 15.96 2.04
C LEU A 54 -14.69 15.57 1.20
N THR A 55 -14.39 14.28 1.10
CA THR A 55 -13.39 13.74 0.17
C THR A 55 -14.06 12.87 -0.88
N ILE A 56 -13.90 13.20 -2.16
CA ILE A 56 -14.39 12.39 -3.29
C ILE A 56 -13.22 12.12 -4.23
N VAL A 57 -12.95 10.84 -4.52
CA VAL A 57 -11.84 10.40 -5.37
C VAL A 57 -12.30 9.31 -6.34
N GLY A 58 -11.63 9.17 -7.49
CA GLY A 58 -11.87 8.04 -8.39
C GLY A 58 -11.24 6.74 -7.87
N GLU A 59 -11.88 5.59 -8.08
CA GLU A 59 -11.29 4.27 -7.80
C GLU A 59 -9.98 4.05 -8.56
N ILE A 60 -9.98 4.44 -9.84
CA ILE A 60 -8.85 4.31 -10.76
C ILE A 60 -8.28 5.69 -11.07
N ASP A 61 -8.21 6.55 -10.06
CA ASP A 61 -7.48 7.81 -10.14
C ASP A 61 -5.97 7.51 -10.17
N GLY A 62 -5.34 7.72 -11.32
CA GLY A 62 -3.90 7.49 -11.50
C GLY A 62 -3.03 8.63 -10.96
N VAL A 63 -3.63 9.77 -10.63
CA VAL A 63 -2.94 10.93 -10.07
C VAL A 63 -3.01 10.91 -8.54
N THR A 64 -4.20 10.75 -7.96
CA THR A 64 -4.40 10.55 -6.52
C THR A 64 -4.63 9.08 -6.28
N ARG A 65 -3.52 8.35 -6.08
CA ARG A 65 -3.50 6.89 -6.09
C ARG A 65 -4.41 6.29 -5.04
N ILE A 66 -5.13 5.23 -5.39
CA ILE A 66 -6.00 4.48 -4.49
C ILE A 66 -5.28 3.97 -3.23
N THR A 67 -3.97 3.70 -3.31
CA THR A 67 -3.17 3.30 -2.14
C THR A 67 -2.97 4.44 -1.15
N ARG A 68 -2.91 5.70 -1.62
CA ARG A 68 -2.90 6.88 -0.75
C ARG A 68 -4.27 7.11 -0.12
N VAL A 69 -5.34 6.92 -0.89
CA VAL A 69 -6.71 6.96 -0.38
C VAL A 69 -6.92 5.91 0.72
N SER A 70 -6.43 4.69 0.51
CA SER A 70 -6.42 3.60 1.49
C SER A 70 -5.72 3.99 2.80
N GLU A 71 -4.57 4.68 2.75
CA GLU A 71 -3.91 5.17 3.97
C GLU A 71 -4.79 6.17 4.75
N THR A 72 -5.41 7.13 4.05
CA THR A 72 -6.34 8.09 4.70
C THR A 72 -7.49 7.34 5.33
N LEU A 73 -8.10 6.40 4.60
CA LEU A 73 -9.23 5.64 5.10
C LEU A 73 -8.85 4.80 6.32
N HIS A 74 -7.71 4.11 6.31
CA HIS A 74 -7.25 3.34 7.47
C HIS A 74 -7.07 4.22 8.72
N ALA A 75 -6.50 5.42 8.56
CA ALA A 75 -6.41 6.38 9.66
C ALA A 75 -7.80 6.80 10.18
N MET A 76 -8.77 6.99 9.28
CA MET A 76 -10.15 7.27 9.64
C MET A 76 -10.85 6.08 10.31
N MET A 77 -10.64 4.84 9.85
CA MET A 77 -11.28 3.65 10.41
C MET A 77 -10.98 3.46 11.90
N ARG A 78 -9.73 3.70 12.31
CA ARG A 78 -9.35 3.66 13.73
C ARG A 78 -10.12 4.70 14.54
N SER A 79 -10.34 5.86 13.95
CA SER A 79 -11.04 6.98 14.56
C SER A 79 -12.56 6.76 14.65
N VAL A 80 -13.16 6.25 13.58
CA VAL A 80 -14.61 5.94 13.48
C VAL A 80 -15.04 4.87 14.48
N LYS A 81 -14.13 3.95 14.87
CA LYS A 81 -14.42 3.00 15.96
C LYS A 81 -14.70 3.68 17.30
N PHE A 82 -14.11 4.85 17.56
CA PHE A 82 -14.33 5.62 18.78
C PHE A 82 -15.42 6.67 18.60
N ASP A 83 -15.52 7.26 17.41
CA ASP A 83 -16.55 8.25 17.05
C ASP A 83 -17.18 7.91 15.70
N PRO A 84 -18.30 7.15 15.69
CA PRO A 84 -19.01 6.78 14.48
C PRO A 84 -19.52 7.96 13.64
N GLU A 85 -19.70 9.13 14.25
CA GLU A 85 -20.19 10.32 13.55
C GLU A 85 -19.13 10.92 12.63
N LEU A 86 -17.84 10.60 12.83
CA LEU A 86 -16.76 11.07 11.96
C LEU A 86 -16.95 10.64 10.49
N ALA A 87 -17.52 9.45 10.25
CA ALA A 87 -17.83 8.98 8.90
C ALA A 87 -18.91 9.82 8.20
N ILE A 88 -19.71 10.57 8.96
CA ILE A 88 -20.76 11.47 8.47
C ILE A 88 -20.22 12.90 8.37
N GLN A 89 -19.45 13.35 9.36
CA GLN A 89 -18.89 14.70 9.43
C GLN A 89 -17.77 14.92 8.40
N SER A 90 -16.94 13.90 8.16
CA SER A 90 -15.85 13.94 7.19
C SER A 90 -15.92 12.74 6.25
N PRO A 91 -16.93 12.67 5.37
CA PRO A 91 -17.16 11.50 4.54
C PRO A 91 -16.05 11.36 3.47
N LEU A 92 -15.63 10.11 3.24
CA LEU A 92 -14.71 9.73 2.15
C LEU A 92 -15.44 8.81 1.19
N ILE A 93 -15.57 9.26 -0.06
CA ILE A 93 -16.27 8.57 -1.14
C ILE A 93 -15.28 8.19 -2.22
N ILE A 94 -15.32 6.92 -2.63
CA ILE A 94 -14.58 6.43 -3.79
C ILE A 94 -15.58 6.15 -4.92
N LEU A 95 -15.41 6.85 -6.04
CA LEU A 95 -16.24 6.70 -7.23
C LEU A 95 -15.74 5.51 -8.05
N GLU A 96 -16.47 4.40 -7.96
CA GLU A 96 -16.13 3.16 -8.67
C GLU A 96 -15.96 3.41 -10.18
N GLY A 97 -14.87 2.88 -10.76
CA GLY A 97 -14.53 2.98 -12.18
C GLY A 97 -14.19 4.37 -12.69
N SER A 98 -14.15 5.37 -11.82
CA SER A 98 -13.85 6.76 -12.19
C SER A 98 -12.37 7.05 -12.02
N ASN A 99 -11.84 7.93 -12.87
CA ASN A 99 -10.45 8.37 -12.86
C ASN A 99 -10.32 9.81 -12.34
N HIS A 100 -9.13 10.41 -12.43
CA HIS A 100 -8.89 11.77 -11.95
C HIS A 100 -9.66 12.84 -12.71
N ASP A 101 -9.84 12.63 -14.01
CA ASP A 101 -10.46 13.58 -14.95
C ASP A 101 -11.94 13.86 -14.68
N VAL A 102 -12.62 13.04 -13.86
CA VAL A 102 -14.04 13.19 -13.55
C VAL A 102 -14.40 14.59 -13.05
N PHE A 103 -13.50 15.29 -12.35
CA PHE A 103 -13.80 16.59 -11.73
C PHE A 103 -13.55 17.80 -12.65
N ILE A 104 -13.14 17.58 -13.90
CA ILE A 104 -12.75 18.65 -14.82
C ILE A 104 -13.80 18.77 -15.94
N THR A 105 -14.22 19.98 -16.32
CA THR A 105 -15.15 20.15 -17.46
C THR A 105 -14.45 20.24 -18.82
N GLY A 106 -13.15 20.57 -18.83
CA GLY A 106 -12.27 20.54 -20.00
C GLY A 106 -11.44 19.26 -20.09
N SER A 107 -10.27 19.37 -20.73
CA SER A 107 -9.29 18.29 -20.82
C SER A 107 -8.29 18.36 -19.67
N LEU A 108 -7.94 17.21 -19.11
CA LEU A 108 -6.84 17.07 -18.17
C LEU A 108 -5.51 17.55 -18.82
N PRO A 109 -4.68 18.36 -18.13
CA PRO A 109 -3.36 18.73 -18.63
C PRO A 109 -2.54 17.50 -18.99
N PHE A 110 -1.78 17.57 -20.10
CA PHE A 110 -1.11 16.40 -20.67
C PHE A 110 -0.24 15.64 -19.66
N SER A 111 0.49 16.36 -18.80
CA SER A 111 1.32 15.77 -17.75
C SER A 111 0.53 14.94 -16.74
N LEU A 112 -0.71 15.34 -16.42
CA LEU A 112 -1.59 14.57 -15.54
C LEU A 112 -2.29 13.44 -16.30
N TYR A 113 -2.69 13.70 -17.55
CA TYR A 113 -3.29 12.69 -18.43
C TYR A 113 -2.40 11.46 -18.60
N GLN A 114 -1.09 11.66 -18.73
CA GLN A 114 -0.12 10.58 -18.81
C GLN A 114 -0.10 9.71 -17.54
N HIS A 115 -0.29 10.29 -16.36
CA HIS A 115 -0.31 9.54 -15.11
C HIS A 115 -1.67 8.97 -14.74
N ASP A 116 -2.76 9.52 -15.28
CA ASP A 116 -4.11 9.05 -15.02
C ASP A 116 -4.42 7.73 -15.76
N ILE A 117 -5.45 7.02 -15.29
CA ILE A 117 -5.93 5.76 -15.85
C ILE A 117 -7.18 6.04 -16.70
N GLU A 118 -7.53 5.14 -17.61
CA GLU A 118 -8.75 5.24 -18.40
C GLU A 118 -9.98 4.87 -17.58
N ALA A 119 -10.94 5.81 -17.47
CA ALA A 119 -12.20 5.59 -16.78
C ALA A 119 -12.99 4.45 -17.42
N GLU A 120 -13.67 3.66 -16.57
CA GLU A 120 -14.55 2.58 -17.00
C GLU A 120 -16.02 2.99 -17.03
N VAL A 121 -16.34 4.12 -16.39
CA VAL A 121 -17.67 4.70 -16.38
C VAL A 121 -17.68 6.00 -17.17
N PRO A 122 -18.83 6.36 -17.80
CA PRO A 122 -18.96 7.66 -18.44
C PRO A 122 -18.72 8.79 -17.44
N LYS A 123 -17.90 9.76 -17.82
CA LYS A 123 -17.56 10.94 -17.00
C LYS A 123 -18.80 11.63 -16.42
N SER A 124 -19.87 11.76 -17.20
CA SER A 124 -21.13 12.38 -16.76
C SER A 124 -21.79 11.68 -15.59
N VAL A 125 -21.78 10.33 -15.56
CA VAL A 125 -22.38 9.53 -14.49
C VAL A 125 -21.61 9.72 -13.18
N ALA A 126 -20.28 9.69 -13.27
CA ALA A 126 -19.43 9.89 -12.11
C ALA A 126 -19.47 11.34 -11.59
N MET A 127 -19.54 12.33 -12.49
CA MET A 127 -19.77 13.73 -12.14
C MET A 127 -21.10 13.95 -11.42
N GLU A 128 -22.19 13.35 -11.93
CA GLU A 128 -23.51 13.44 -11.30
C GLU A 128 -23.49 12.83 -9.88
N THR A 129 -22.82 11.69 -9.73
CA THR A 129 -22.64 11.04 -8.42
C THR A 129 -21.85 11.94 -7.46
N ALA A 130 -20.75 12.55 -7.91
CA ALA A 130 -19.95 13.48 -7.12
C ALA A 130 -20.75 14.73 -6.72
N ALA A 131 -21.55 15.28 -7.65
CA ALA A 131 -22.43 16.42 -7.39
C ALA A 131 -23.51 16.08 -6.35
N ASN A 132 -24.11 14.89 -6.41
CA ASN A 132 -25.08 14.43 -5.43
C ASN A 132 -24.48 14.33 -4.01
N PHE A 133 -23.30 13.71 -3.86
CA PHE A 133 -22.62 13.66 -2.57
C PHE A 133 -22.21 15.05 -2.07
N THR A 134 -21.81 15.95 -2.97
CA THR A 134 -21.53 17.34 -2.63
C THR A 134 -22.78 18.04 -2.10
N ALA A 135 -23.93 17.91 -2.77
CA ALA A 135 -25.19 18.48 -2.32
C ALA A 135 -25.62 17.93 -0.95
N LEU A 136 -25.48 16.62 -0.73
CA LEU A 136 -25.75 15.98 0.58
C LEU A 136 -24.82 16.52 1.68
N PHE A 137 -23.55 16.74 1.37
CA PHE A 137 -22.58 17.28 2.32
C PHE A 137 -22.91 18.72 2.71
N LEU A 138 -23.22 19.56 1.73
CA LEU A 138 -23.67 20.93 1.99
C LEU A 138 -24.92 20.92 2.88
N ALA A 139 -25.92 20.10 2.55
CA ALA A 139 -27.13 19.99 3.35
C ALA A 139 -26.84 19.51 4.78
N HIS A 140 -25.95 18.51 4.95
CA HIS A 140 -25.53 18.02 6.26
C HIS A 140 -24.83 19.11 7.07
N VAL A 141 -23.90 19.87 6.51
CA VAL A 141 -23.17 20.92 7.23
C VAL A 141 -24.07 22.11 7.58
N LEU A 142 -25.02 22.46 6.69
CA LEU A 142 -25.99 23.51 6.93
C LEU A 142 -27.15 23.08 7.83
N GLN A 143 -27.32 21.77 8.04
CA GLN A 143 -28.43 21.16 8.75
C GLN A 143 -29.80 21.46 8.10
N GLU A 144 -29.82 21.67 6.78
CA GLU A 144 -31.04 21.97 6.01
C GLU A 144 -30.92 21.56 4.53
N PRO A 145 -32.01 21.09 3.89
CA PRO A 145 -33.28 20.69 4.50
C PRO A 145 -33.15 19.37 5.28
N GLU A 146 -33.95 19.18 6.34
CA GLU A 146 -33.86 18.03 7.26
C GLU A 146 -33.87 16.66 6.54
N VAL A 147 -34.65 16.54 5.46
CA VAL A 147 -34.72 15.33 4.64
C VAL A 147 -33.34 14.97 4.07
N PHE A 148 -32.60 15.95 3.54
CA PHE A 148 -31.26 15.71 2.99
C PHE A 148 -30.22 15.45 4.08
N VAL A 149 -30.38 16.00 5.28
CA VAL A 149 -29.50 15.68 6.42
C VAL A 149 -29.60 14.19 6.79
N LYS A 150 -30.82 13.65 6.86
CA LYS A 150 -31.07 12.22 7.14
C LYS A 150 -30.55 11.32 6.01
N THR A 151 -30.77 11.73 4.76
CA THR A 151 -30.22 11.02 3.59
C THR A 151 -28.70 11.02 3.61
N ALA A 152 -28.06 12.17 3.88
CA ALA A 152 -26.61 12.30 3.93
C ALA A 152 -25.98 11.34 4.95
N ALA A 153 -26.54 11.28 6.17
CA ALA A 153 -26.06 10.35 7.21
C ALA A 153 -26.10 8.88 6.76
N THR A 154 -27.14 8.49 6.02
CA THR A 154 -27.29 7.12 5.52
C THR A 154 -26.30 6.85 4.37
N GLU A 155 -26.23 7.75 3.40
CA GLU A 155 -25.39 7.57 2.21
C GLU A 155 -23.89 7.67 2.52
N PHE A 156 -23.49 8.53 3.47
CA PHE A 156 -22.09 8.61 3.91
C PHE A 156 -21.62 7.35 4.64
N LYS A 157 -22.46 6.76 5.51
CA LYS A 157 -22.13 5.47 6.15
C LYS A 157 -21.96 4.36 5.12
N LYS A 158 -22.88 4.26 4.16
CA LYS A 158 -22.77 3.29 3.05
C LYS A 158 -21.51 3.52 2.21
N ALA A 159 -21.21 4.77 1.85
CA ALA A 159 -20.04 5.11 1.06
C ALA A 159 -18.73 4.78 1.82
N PHE A 160 -18.71 5.02 3.13
CA PHE A 160 -17.57 4.67 3.97
C PHE A 160 -17.35 3.16 4.04
N GLU A 161 -18.41 2.37 4.25
CA GLU A 161 -18.34 0.90 4.21
C GLU A 161 -17.90 0.38 2.83
N ALA A 162 -18.41 0.97 1.74
CA ALA A 162 -17.99 0.63 0.39
C ALA A 162 -16.49 0.92 0.17
N ALA A 163 -16.00 2.08 0.63
CA ALA A 163 -14.60 2.44 0.55
C ALA A 163 -13.71 1.48 1.37
N GLN A 164 -14.18 1.02 2.54
CA GLN A 164 -13.48 0.03 3.36
C GLN A 164 -13.32 -1.28 2.60
N ASN A 165 -14.42 -1.81 2.06
CA ASN A 165 -14.41 -3.06 1.33
C ASN A 165 -13.52 -2.99 0.08
N MET A 166 -13.56 -1.86 -0.64
CA MET A 166 -12.78 -1.65 -1.85
C MET A 166 -11.26 -1.61 -1.58
N THR A 167 -10.85 -1.04 -0.44
CA THR A 167 -9.43 -0.86 -0.09
C THR A 167 -8.87 -1.91 0.87
N ALA A 168 -9.72 -2.78 1.43
CA ALA A 168 -9.30 -3.84 2.36
C ALA A 168 -8.17 -4.75 1.81
N PRO A 169 -8.15 -5.15 0.53
CA PRO A 169 -7.02 -5.89 -0.04
C PRO A 169 -5.68 -5.17 0.08
N ILE A 170 -5.66 -3.86 -0.20
CA ILE A 170 -4.44 -3.02 -0.12
C ILE A 170 -3.93 -2.99 1.33
N GLU A 171 -4.83 -2.76 2.28
CA GLU A 171 -4.46 -2.69 3.70
C GLU A 171 -3.95 -4.04 4.22
N SER A 172 -4.58 -5.15 3.82
CA SER A 172 -4.16 -6.49 4.26
C SER A 172 -2.71 -6.82 3.88
N LEU A 173 -2.25 -6.37 2.71
CA LEU A 173 -0.87 -6.58 2.26
C LEU A 173 0.10 -5.58 2.90
N ARG A 174 -0.35 -4.37 3.20
CA ARG A 174 0.43 -3.42 3.99
C ARG A 174 0.74 -3.99 5.38
N GLU A 175 -0.27 -4.55 6.05
CA GLU A 175 -0.08 -5.24 7.33
C GLU A 175 0.79 -6.49 7.19
N ALA A 176 0.70 -7.21 6.07
CA ALA A 176 1.57 -8.36 5.80
C ALA A 176 3.05 -7.96 5.62
N THR A 177 3.29 -6.83 4.96
CA THR A 177 4.63 -6.22 4.80
C THR A 177 5.18 -5.81 6.16
N ILE A 178 4.42 -5.01 6.92
CA ILE A 178 4.80 -4.56 8.27
C ILE A 178 3.59 -4.29 9.16
N ASN A 179 3.58 -4.87 10.36
CA ASN A 179 2.62 -4.58 11.41
C ASN A 179 3.28 -4.73 12.80
N ASN A 180 3.24 -3.68 13.62
CA ASN A 180 3.83 -3.66 14.96
C ASN A 180 5.28 -4.22 15.03
N LEU A 181 6.14 -3.73 14.14
CA LEU A 181 7.55 -4.18 13.99
C LEU A 181 7.69 -5.67 13.65
N LYS A 182 6.69 -6.30 13.05
CA LYS A 182 6.76 -7.65 12.49
C LYS A 182 6.46 -7.65 11.01
N SER A 183 7.03 -8.63 10.28
CA SER A 183 6.71 -8.87 8.86
C SER A 183 6.14 -10.26 8.67
N TYR A 184 4.84 -10.37 8.40
CA TYR A 184 4.20 -11.65 8.10
C TYR A 184 4.63 -12.20 6.74
N TRP A 185 5.03 -11.31 5.83
CA TRP A 185 5.60 -11.68 4.56
C TRP A 185 6.95 -12.41 4.72
N VAL A 186 7.90 -11.82 5.46
CA VAL A 186 9.21 -12.46 5.69
C VAL A 186 9.08 -13.77 6.46
N LYS A 187 8.14 -13.83 7.43
CA LYS A 187 7.76 -15.09 8.09
C LYS A 187 7.36 -16.18 7.08
N SER A 188 6.55 -15.83 6.08
CA SER A 188 6.11 -16.76 5.04
C SER A 188 7.25 -17.13 4.08
N ALA A 189 8.06 -16.14 3.71
CA ALA A 189 9.23 -16.32 2.85
C ALA A 189 10.25 -17.29 3.47
N GLN A 190 10.57 -17.16 4.76
CA GLN A 190 11.44 -18.09 5.48
C GLN A 190 10.88 -19.52 5.51
N LYS A 191 9.56 -19.66 5.71
CA LYS A 191 8.90 -20.96 5.66
C LYS A 191 9.01 -21.61 4.29
N TRP A 192 8.80 -20.87 3.22
CA TRP A 192 9.03 -21.40 1.87
C TRP A 192 10.49 -21.73 1.63
N LEU A 193 11.40 -20.84 2.01
CA LEU A 193 12.84 -21.02 1.84
C LEU A 193 13.34 -22.33 2.49
N SER A 194 12.73 -22.76 3.60
CA SER A 194 13.03 -24.07 4.23
C SER A 194 12.86 -25.27 3.28
N GLY A 195 12.01 -25.15 2.25
CA GLY A 195 11.68 -26.22 1.31
C GLY A 195 10.89 -27.38 1.92
N LEU A 196 10.39 -27.23 3.15
CA LEU A 196 9.58 -28.22 3.87
C LEU A 196 8.12 -28.17 3.42
N THR A 197 7.47 -29.34 3.31
CA THR A 197 6.08 -29.44 2.88
C THR A 197 5.26 -30.35 3.82
N GLY A 198 3.93 -30.25 3.71
CA GLY A 198 3.01 -31.09 4.48
C GLY A 198 3.29 -31.05 5.99
N LYS A 199 3.29 -32.23 6.63
CA LYS A 199 3.57 -32.37 8.06
C LYS A 199 4.98 -31.92 8.46
N GLN A 200 5.94 -31.89 7.54
CA GLN A 200 7.30 -31.45 7.88
C GLN A 200 7.37 -29.94 8.10
N SER A 201 6.47 -29.16 7.49
CA SER A 201 6.43 -27.70 7.67
C SER A 201 6.02 -27.27 9.09
N THR A 202 5.40 -28.16 9.87
CA THR A 202 5.02 -27.89 11.27
C THR A 202 6.17 -28.11 12.25
N GLN A 203 7.34 -28.57 11.79
CA GLN A 203 8.53 -28.73 12.63
C GLN A 203 9.25 -27.42 12.90
N ILE A 204 8.88 -26.36 12.16
CA ILE A 204 9.42 -25.01 12.34
C ILE A 204 8.30 -24.04 12.67
N GLU A 205 8.58 -23.15 13.60
CA GLU A 205 7.85 -21.91 13.79
C GLU A 205 8.76 -20.74 13.41
N VAL A 206 8.18 -19.68 12.85
CA VAL A 206 8.96 -18.53 12.39
C VAL A 206 8.37 -17.27 12.99
N ASP A 207 9.23 -16.47 13.61
CA ASP A 207 8.96 -15.10 14.02
C ASP A 207 9.86 -14.16 13.22
N SER A 208 9.27 -13.12 12.65
CA SER A 208 10.01 -12.13 11.87
C SER A 208 9.80 -10.75 12.44
N TYR A 209 10.92 -10.07 12.72
CA TYR A 209 10.94 -8.71 13.24
C TYR A 209 11.42 -7.75 12.16
N VAL A 210 10.90 -6.52 12.21
CA VAL A 210 11.34 -5.40 11.39
C VAL A 210 12.18 -4.47 12.26
N GLU A 211 13.42 -4.26 11.84
CA GLU A 211 14.39 -3.43 12.53
C GLU A 211 14.52 -2.06 11.85
N LYS A 212 14.95 -1.06 12.62
CA LYS A 212 15.15 0.31 12.14
C LYS A 212 16.60 0.66 11.83
N SER A 213 17.55 -0.24 12.12
CA SER A 213 18.99 0.00 11.99
C SER A 213 19.69 -1.20 11.37
N GLN A 214 20.79 -0.93 10.66
CA GLN A 214 21.60 -1.93 9.96
C GLN A 214 22.43 -2.84 10.88
N ASP A 215 22.55 -2.52 12.18
CA ASP A 215 23.25 -3.35 13.18
C ASP A 215 22.46 -4.62 13.60
N GLY A 216 21.60 -5.12 12.71
CA GLY A 216 20.67 -6.19 12.97
C GLY A 216 21.34 -7.49 13.39
N LEU A 217 20.73 -8.18 14.35
CA LEU A 217 21.18 -9.50 14.79
C LEU A 217 21.10 -10.50 13.63
N PRO A 218 22.04 -11.47 13.54
CA PRO A 218 21.91 -12.54 12.56
C PRO A 218 20.64 -13.35 12.87
N PRO A 219 19.95 -13.86 11.83
CA PRO A 219 18.83 -14.75 12.04
C PRO A 219 19.30 -15.99 12.81
N THR A 220 18.45 -16.48 13.70
CA THR A 220 18.81 -17.57 14.61
C THR A 220 17.75 -18.65 14.66
N MET A 221 18.15 -19.83 15.12
CA MET A 221 17.27 -20.95 15.38
C MET A 221 17.44 -21.41 16.82
N ILE A 222 16.32 -21.58 17.51
CA ILE A 222 16.24 -22.00 18.90
C ILE A 222 15.29 -23.20 18.99
N TYR A 223 15.68 -24.26 19.70
CA TYR A 223 14.80 -25.40 19.95
C TYR A 223 14.13 -25.26 21.30
N GLU A 224 12.81 -25.06 21.30
CA GLU A 224 12.01 -24.89 22.52
C GLU A 224 10.73 -25.72 22.43
N HIS A 225 10.34 -26.37 23.53
CA HIS A 225 9.09 -27.13 23.65
C HIS A 225 8.82 -28.14 22.52
N GLY A 226 9.86 -28.70 21.90
CA GLY A 226 9.71 -29.67 20.82
C GLY A 226 9.65 -29.08 19.41
N VAL A 227 9.74 -27.75 19.27
CA VAL A 227 9.62 -27.01 18.01
C VAL A 227 10.90 -26.21 17.73
N ASN A 228 11.29 -26.12 16.46
CA ASN A 228 12.40 -25.27 16.06
C ASN A 228 11.86 -23.87 15.73
N HIS A 229 12.14 -22.90 16.58
CA HIS A 229 11.79 -21.51 16.37
C HIS A 229 12.89 -20.82 15.56
N ILE A 230 12.53 -20.25 14.42
CA ILE A 230 13.41 -19.41 13.60
C ILE A 230 13.04 -17.96 13.86
N VAL A 231 14.02 -17.16 14.23
CA VAL A 231 13.88 -15.71 14.34
C VAL A 231 14.58 -15.06 13.17
N THR A 232 13.83 -14.28 12.38
CA THR A 232 14.33 -13.53 11.23
C THR A 232 14.23 -12.04 11.47
N PHE A 233 15.08 -11.30 10.78
CA PHE A 233 15.12 -9.84 10.85
C PHE A 233 15.00 -9.25 9.45
N SER A 234 14.44 -8.05 9.38
CA SER A 234 14.23 -7.38 8.09
C SER A 234 14.23 -5.88 8.24
N GLU A 235 14.64 -5.19 7.20
CA GLU A 235 14.45 -3.75 7.04
C GLU A 235 13.41 -3.49 5.96
N VAL A 236 12.45 -2.61 6.22
CA VAL A 236 11.44 -2.18 5.24
C VAL A 236 11.85 -0.80 4.72
N ILE A 237 12.29 -0.77 3.47
CA ILE A 237 13.06 0.36 2.93
C ILE A 237 12.20 1.14 1.94
N ARG A 238 12.23 2.47 2.08
CA ARG A 238 11.78 3.44 1.08
C ARG A 238 12.98 4.26 0.67
N TYR A 239 13.29 4.26 -0.62
CA TYR A 239 14.32 5.13 -1.14
C TYR A 239 13.78 6.55 -1.27
N ALA A 240 14.64 7.54 -1.06
CA ALA A 240 14.27 8.93 -1.30
C ALA A 240 13.80 9.07 -2.76
N ASP A 241 12.66 9.75 -2.96
CA ASP A 241 12.18 10.04 -4.30
C ASP A 241 13.26 10.79 -5.07
N LYS A 242 13.68 10.22 -6.21
CA LYS A 242 14.67 10.83 -7.11
C LYS A 242 14.22 12.22 -7.60
N LYS A 243 12.92 12.51 -7.57
CA LYS A 243 12.34 13.81 -7.96
C LYS A 243 12.29 14.81 -6.80
N GLY A 244 12.69 14.43 -5.59
CA GLY A 244 12.72 15.32 -4.42
C GLY A 244 11.34 15.85 -4.01
N LYS A 245 10.24 15.21 -4.43
CA LYS A 245 8.90 15.61 -4.01
C LYS A 245 8.72 15.29 -2.53
N THR A 246 8.57 16.33 -1.72
CA THR A 246 8.24 16.21 -0.29
C THR A 246 6.77 16.47 -0.01
N GLU A 247 6.02 16.92 -1.02
CA GLU A 247 4.60 17.25 -0.90
C GLU A 247 3.74 15.99 -0.99
N ASP A 248 2.81 15.85 -0.07
CA ASP A 248 1.81 14.78 -0.07
C ASP A 248 0.63 15.18 -0.96
N ASP A 249 0.87 15.14 -2.27
CA ASP A 249 -0.12 15.44 -3.34
C ASP A 249 -0.90 14.20 -3.79
N GLY A 250 -0.62 13.04 -3.21
CA GLY A 250 -1.25 11.75 -3.50
C GLY A 250 -0.72 11.02 -4.74
N SER A 251 0.28 11.58 -5.43
CA SER A 251 0.82 11.02 -6.68
C SER A 251 1.92 9.98 -6.51
N LEU A 252 2.53 9.91 -5.33
CA LEU A 252 3.62 8.99 -5.07
C LEU A 252 3.13 7.60 -4.67
N PRO A 253 3.88 6.53 -5.02
CA PRO A 253 3.75 5.23 -4.39
C PRO A 253 3.71 5.30 -2.86
N GLN A 254 2.84 4.48 -2.28
CA GLN A 254 2.65 4.34 -0.85
C GLN A 254 3.23 3.06 -0.29
N ALA A 255 3.57 2.07 -1.09
CA ALA A 255 4.27 0.88 -0.61
C ALA A 255 5.78 1.16 -0.44
N PRO A 256 6.50 0.40 0.40
CA PRO A 256 7.96 0.42 0.41
C PRO A 256 8.53 -0.10 -0.91
N ASP A 257 9.79 0.22 -1.19
CA ASP A 257 10.47 -0.24 -2.41
C ASP A 257 11.02 -1.66 -2.22
N GLU A 258 11.40 -2.01 -0.99
CA GLU A 258 12.18 -3.21 -0.70
C GLU A 258 11.94 -3.70 0.73
N ILE A 259 12.00 -5.02 0.91
CA ILE A 259 12.26 -5.64 2.21
C ILE A 259 13.63 -6.33 2.17
N ALA A 260 14.59 -5.83 2.92
CA ALA A 260 15.89 -6.47 3.08
C ALA A 260 15.78 -7.54 4.17
N ALA A 261 15.55 -8.80 3.79
CA ALA A 261 15.27 -9.89 4.71
C ALA A 261 16.54 -10.71 5.02
N LYS A 262 16.90 -10.79 6.30
CA LYS A 262 17.94 -11.67 6.84
C LYS A 262 17.28 -12.97 7.34
N MET A 263 17.49 -14.07 6.61
CA MET A 263 16.86 -15.38 6.86
C MET A 263 17.92 -16.49 6.99
N LEU A 264 17.50 -17.63 7.55
CA LEU A 264 18.30 -18.85 7.57
C LEU A 264 18.18 -19.63 6.26
N GLY A 265 19.31 -20.14 5.81
CA GLY A 265 19.39 -21.00 4.65
C GLY A 265 18.76 -22.37 4.88
N PRO A 266 18.25 -23.01 3.82
CA PRO A 266 17.61 -24.33 3.91
C PRO A 266 18.56 -25.41 4.42
N GLU A 267 19.85 -25.30 4.15
CA GLU A 267 20.89 -26.24 4.60
C GLU A 267 21.04 -26.19 6.13
N ARG A 268 21.05 -24.99 6.73
CA ARG A 268 21.09 -24.81 8.20
C ARG A 268 19.84 -25.35 8.88
N ILE A 269 18.68 -25.13 8.26
CA ILE A 269 17.40 -25.65 8.76
C ILE A 269 17.41 -27.18 8.72
N GLN A 270 17.85 -27.79 7.62
CA GLN A 270 17.93 -29.25 7.51
C GLN A 270 18.90 -29.87 8.50
N ALA A 271 20.07 -29.27 8.72
CA ALA A 271 21.04 -29.76 9.71
C ALA A 271 20.44 -29.84 11.13
N SER A 272 19.47 -28.97 11.42
CA SER A 272 18.78 -28.92 12.71
C SER A 272 17.57 -29.86 12.81
N LEU A 273 17.02 -30.30 11.68
CA LEU A 273 15.83 -31.15 11.60
C LEU A 273 16.19 -32.60 11.27
N LYS A 274 16.08 -33.50 12.26
CA LYS A 274 16.28 -34.95 12.06
C LYS A 274 15.20 -35.49 11.10
N ASN A 275 15.61 -36.15 10.01
CA ASN A 275 14.73 -36.82 9.03
C ASN A 275 13.78 -35.89 8.25
N ALA A 276 14.08 -34.60 8.14
CA ALA A 276 13.36 -33.71 7.23
C ALA A 276 13.90 -33.83 5.81
N THR A 277 13.01 -33.92 4.82
CA THR A 277 13.39 -33.98 3.41
C THR A 277 13.06 -32.65 2.76
N ARG A 278 14.08 -31.99 2.22
CA ARG A 278 13.86 -30.81 1.39
C ARG A 278 13.20 -31.21 0.09
N THR A 279 12.00 -30.69 -0.16
CA THR A 279 11.28 -30.97 -1.41
C THR A 279 11.66 -29.97 -2.50
N TYR A 280 11.90 -28.71 -2.14
CA TYR A 280 12.12 -27.61 -3.08
C TYR A 280 13.32 -26.76 -2.73
N ASN A 281 13.99 -26.22 -3.77
CA ASN A 281 15.08 -25.26 -3.65
C ASN A 281 14.64 -23.88 -4.12
N TYR A 282 13.97 -23.15 -3.22
CA TYR A 282 13.51 -21.80 -3.53
C TYR A 282 14.66 -20.79 -3.50
N THR A 283 14.61 -19.87 -4.46
CA THR A 283 15.52 -18.73 -4.63
C THR A 283 14.85 -17.42 -4.21
N CYS A 284 15.60 -16.32 -4.08
CA CYS A 284 14.98 -15.02 -3.77
C CYS A 284 14.02 -14.59 -4.90
N ARG A 285 14.33 -14.93 -6.15
CA ARG A 285 13.45 -14.80 -7.31
C ARG A 285 12.11 -15.50 -7.10
N ASP A 286 12.11 -16.74 -6.61
CA ASP A 286 10.88 -17.50 -6.42
C ASP A 286 10.04 -16.91 -5.27
N LEU A 287 10.70 -16.39 -4.22
CA LEU A 287 10.03 -15.64 -3.15
C LEU A 287 9.39 -14.35 -3.69
N ASN A 288 10.09 -13.61 -4.55
CA ASN A 288 9.54 -12.41 -5.19
C ASN A 288 8.37 -12.70 -6.14
N TYR A 289 8.45 -13.78 -6.90
CA TYR A 289 7.32 -14.26 -7.71
C TYR A 289 6.11 -14.53 -6.83
N ALA A 290 6.32 -15.21 -5.71
CA ALA A 290 5.23 -15.55 -4.82
C ALA A 290 4.71 -14.33 -4.03
N SER A 291 5.51 -13.27 -3.85
CA SER A 291 5.05 -11.95 -3.35
C SER A 291 4.01 -11.36 -4.30
N PHE A 292 4.34 -11.33 -5.60
CA PHE A 292 3.43 -10.88 -6.62
C PHE A 292 2.18 -11.76 -6.72
N MET A 293 2.30 -13.08 -6.65
CA MET A 293 1.13 -13.95 -6.67
C MET A 293 0.25 -13.76 -5.43
N THR A 294 0.83 -13.48 -4.27
CA THR A 294 0.08 -13.12 -3.06
C THR A 294 -0.72 -11.83 -3.30
N ALA A 295 -0.09 -10.82 -3.90
CA ALA A 295 -0.78 -9.58 -4.26
C ALA A 295 -1.91 -9.81 -5.28
N TYR A 296 -1.61 -10.54 -6.35
CA TYR A 296 -2.57 -10.89 -7.40
C TYR A 296 -3.79 -11.62 -6.83
N HIS A 297 -3.60 -12.65 -6.01
CA HIS A 297 -4.72 -13.39 -5.43
C HIS A 297 -5.47 -12.63 -4.33
N THR A 298 -4.85 -11.62 -3.72
CA THR A 298 -5.51 -10.75 -2.73
C THR A 298 -6.30 -9.62 -3.40
N ALA A 299 -5.86 -9.16 -4.57
CA ALA A 299 -6.53 -8.11 -5.33
C ALA A 299 -7.99 -8.44 -5.65
N THR A 300 -8.82 -7.41 -5.72
CA THR A 300 -10.22 -7.58 -6.15
C THR A 300 -10.28 -8.19 -7.54
N GLU A 301 -11.35 -8.93 -7.82
CA GLU A 301 -11.58 -9.53 -9.15
C GLU A 301 -11.53 -8.45 -10.25
N ARG A 302 -12.15 -7.29 -10.01
CA ARG A 302 -12.16 -6.14 -10.92
C ARG A 302 -10.75 -5.61 -11.19
N ALA A 303 -9.90 -5.47 -10.17
CA ALA A 303 -8.50 -5.05 -10.35
C ALA A 303 -7.69 -6.09 -11.14
N ARG A 304 -7.90 -7.40 -10.90
CA ARG A 304 -7.26 -8.46 -11.68
C ARG A 304 -7.68 -8.46 -13.15
N ILE A 305 -8.98 -8.31 -13.43
CA ILE A 305 -9.49 -8.24 -14.81
C ILE A 305 -8.85 -7.08 -15.58
N ARG A 306 -8.72 -5.90 -14.94
CA ARG A 306 -8.01 -4.76 -15.53
C ARG A 306 -6.55 -5.10 -15.81
N PHE A 307 -5.84 -5.58 -14.79
CA PHE A 307 -4.43 -5.94 -14.89
C PHE A 307 -4.17 -6.91 -16.04
N ASP A 308 -4.96 -7.98 -16.12
CA ASP A 308 -4.84 -9.01 -17.17
C ASP A 308 -5.15 -8.44 -18.56
N GLY A 309 -6.14 -7.54 -18.67
CA GLY A 309 -6.55 -6.91 -19.92
C GLY A 309 -5.51 -5.97 -20.54
N TYR A 310 -4.67 -5.34 -19.72
CA TYR A 310 -3.59 -4.46 -20.22
C TYR A 310 -2.35 -5.25 -20.69
N HIS A 311 -2.24 -6.54 -20.35
CA HIS A 311 -1.13 -7.42 -20.73
C HIS A 311 0.27 -6.94 -20.27
N ARG A 312 0.33 -6.24 -19.14
CA ARG A 312 1.55 -5.64 -18.57
C ARG A 312 2.07 -6.43 -17.38
N GLY A 313 2.53 -7.64 -17.67
CA GLY A 313 2.97 -8.63 -16.69
C GLY A 313 4.30 -8.29 -15.98
N VAL A 314 4.70 -9.18 -15.08
CA VAL A 314 5.94 -9.08 -14.30
C VAL A 314 6.88 -10.23 -14.69
N ILE A 315 8.17 -9.92 -14.85
CA ILE A 315 9.24 -10.86 -15.15
C ILE A 315 10.23 -10.87 -13.99
N PHE A 316 10.36 -12.02 -13.34
CA PHE A 316 11.34 -12.22 -12.27
C PHE A 316 12.64 -12.77 -12.86
N GLN A 317 13.69 -11.97 -12.80
CA GLN A 317 15.01 -12.31 -13.33
C GLN A 317 15.81 -13.17 -12.33
N PRO A 318 16.86 -13.89 -12.78
CA PRO A 318 17.77 -14.60 -11.88
C PRO A 318 18.37 -13.68 -10.81
N ASP A 319 18.54 -14.21 -9.60
CA ASP A 319 19.15 -13.49 -8.48
C ASP A 319 20.59 -13.05 -8.79
N ILE A 320 20.95 -11.85 -8.34
CA ILE A 320 22.35 -11.43 -8.28
C ILE A 320 22.90 -11.84 -6.92
N VAL A 321 23.80 -12.83 -6.91
CA VAL A 321 24.45 -13.29 -5.68
C VAL A 321 25.70 -12.47 -5.42
N THR A 322 25.74 -11.84 -4.26
CA THR A 322 26.88 -11.04 -3.78
C THR A 322 27.85 -11.91 -2.98
N ASN A 323 29.10 -11.48 -2.88
CA ASN A 323 30.16 -12.19 -2.17
C ASN A 323 30.40 -11.69 -0.73
N SER A 324 29.67 -10.67 -0.29
CA SER A 324 29.77 -10.11 1.07
C SER A 324 28.45 -9.50 1.50
N GLU A 325 28.19 -9.50 2.81
CA GLU A 325 27.02 -8.84 3.39
C GLU A 325 27.00 -7.34 3.09
N ALA A 326 28.14 -6.65 3.23
CA ALA A 326 28.23 -5.20 2.94
C ALA A 326 27.83 -4.86 1.49
N LEU A 327 28.17 -5.71 0.51
CA LEU A 327 27.74 -5.51 -0.88
C LEU A 327 26.24 -5.77 -1.04
N TRP A 328 25.69 -6.75 -0.33
CA TRP A 328 24.25 -7.01 -0.31
C TRP A 328 23.47 -5.85 0.31
N GLU A 329 23.94 -5.31 1.44
CA GLU A 329 23.31 -4.18 2.14
C GLU A 329 23.24 -2.94 1.25
N SER A 330 24.34 -2.64 0.55
CA SER A 330 24.46 -1.47 -0.35
C SER A 330 23.83 -1.63 -1.74
N THR A 331 23.40 -2.85 -2.11
CA THR A 331 22.80 -3.10 -3.43
C THR A 331 21.28 -3.29 -3.31
N HIS A 332 20.53 -2.43 -4.00
CA HIS A 332 19.07 -2.42 -3.94
C HIS A 332 18.44 -3.48 -4.86
N LEU A 333 17.24 -3.93 -4.51
CA LEU A 333 16.29 -4.59 -5.40
C LEU A 333 16.14 -3.77 -6.68
N LYS A 334 16.24 -4.43 -7.84
CA LYS A 334 16.17 -3.73 -9.13
C LYS A 334 14.76 -3.83 -9.71
N PHE A 335 14.21 -2.67 -10.06
CA PHE A 335 12.97 -2.49 -10.81
C PHE A 335 13.27 -1.82 -12.13
N ASN A 336 12.91 -2.45 -13.24
CA ASN A 336 13.00 -1.81 -14.55
C ASN A 336 11.73 -2.09 -15.33
N VAL A 337 11.09 -1.05 -15.86
CA VAL A 337 10.00 -1.24 -16.82
C VAL A 337 10.57 -1.21 -18.22
N HIS A 338 10.36 -2.27 -18.98
CA HIS A 338 10.77 -2.37 -20.37
C HIS A 338 9.70 -3.09 -21.18
N ALA A 339 9.39 -2.59 -22.38
CA ALA A 339 8.36 -3.17 -23.25
C ALA A 339 7.04 -3.48 -22.51
N SER A 340 6.61 -2.54 -21.66
CA SER A 340 5.39 -2.62 -20.88
C SER A 340 5.35 -3.77 -19.85
N LYS A 341 6.51 -4.29 -19.44
CA LYS A 341 6.63 -5.31 -18.39
C LYS A 341 7.54 -4.83 -17.28
N LEU A 342 7.20 -5.17 -16.04
CA LEU A 342 8.05 -4.92 -14.89
C LEU A 342 9.07 -6.06 -14.75
N TYR A 343 10.36 -5.72 -14.74
CA TYR A 343 11.44 -6.65 -14.48
C TYR A 343 11.91 -6.46 -13.04
N VAL A 344 11.91 -7.56 -12.28
CA VAL A 344 12.32 -7.58 -10.87
C VAL A 344 13.53 -8.50 -10.71
N THR A 345 14.61 -7.98 -10.14
CA THR A 345 15.86 -8.73 -9.92
C THR A 345 16.30 -8.61 -8.47
N SER A 346 16.21 -9.72 -7.72
CA SER A 346 16.64 -9.75 -6.33
C SER A 346 18.16 -9.74 -6.19
N ILE A 347 18.63 -9.23 -5.05
CA ILE A 347 20.01 -9.37 -4.60
C ILE A 347 20.02 -10.36 -3.45
N ALA A 348 20.91 -11.35 -3.54
CA ALA A 348 21.05 -12.41 -2.57
C ALA A 348 22.45 -12.40 -1.95
N TYR A 349 22.53 -12.81 -0.69
CA TYR A 349 23.78 -13.15 0.00
C TYR A 349 23.59 -14.47 0.73
N LYS A 350 24.59 -15.35 0.67
CA LYS A 350 24.52 -16.68 1.27
C LYS A 350 25.88 -17.05 1.84
N THR A 351 25.88 -17.70 2.99
CA THR A 351 27.08 -18.30 3.56
C THR A 351 27.01 -19.83 3.48
N PRO A 352 28.15 -20.52 3.34
CA PRO A 352 28.17 -21.97 3.39
C PRO A 352 27.79 -22.48 4.79
N MET A 353 27.41 -23.75 4.87
CA MET A 353 27.37 -24.48 6.14
C MET A 353 28.80 -24.83 6.56
N ASP A 354 29.35 -24.04 7.46
CA ASP A 354 30.70 -24.17 8.00
C ASP A 354 30.68 -23.86 9.51
N ASP A 355 31.19 -24.76 10.33
CA ASP A 355 31.21 -24.62 11.79
C ASP A 355 32.12 -23.47 12.24
N ASP A 356 33.16 -23.14 11.46
CA ASP A 356 34.09 -22.05 11.76
C ASP A 356 33.43 -20.67 11.64
N LEU A 357 32.31 -20.58 10.91
CA LEU A 357 31.51 -19.35 10.78
C LEU A 357 30.57 -19.11 11.97
N GLY A 358 30.37 -20.09 12.86
CA GLY A 358 29.52 -19.96 14.03
C GLY A 358 28.10 -19.48 13.69
N VAL A 359 27.70 -18.31 14.23
CA VAL A 359 26.37 -17.74 13.99
C VAL A 359 26.13 -17.29 12.55
N GLU A 360 27.21 -17.05 11.80
CA GLU A 360 27.19 -16.66 10.39
C GLU A 360 27.11 -17.85 9.43
N SER A 361 27.06 -19.08 9.94
CA SER A 361 26.96 -20.29 9.14
C SER A 361 25.57 -20.44 8.51
N GLY A 362 25.50 -20.81 7.23
CA GLY A 362 24.24 -21.15 6.54
C GLY A 362 23.16 -20.06 6.51
N LEU A 363 23.56 -18.81 6.30
CA LEU A 363 22.69 -17.65 6.13
C LEU A 363 22.18 -17.54 4.70
N PHE A 364 21.03 -16.91 4.52
CA PHE A 364 20.42 -16.68 3.21
C PHE A 364 19.61 -15.39 3.21
N PHE A 365 20.21 -14.30 2.74
CA PHE A 365 19.58 -12.99 2.74
C PHE A 365 19.02 -12.67 1.36
N CYS A 366 17.88 -11.98 1.34
CA CYS A 366 17.18 -11.61 0.10
C CYS A 366 16.71 -10.16 0.16
N LYS A 367 16.88 -9.43 -0.96
CA LYS A 367 16.12 -8.22 -1.22
C LYS A 367 14.77 -8.60 -1.84
N LEU A 368 13.70 -8.49 -1.07
CA LEU A 368 12.38 -8.97 -1.43
C LEU A 368 11.47 -7.84 -1.92
N LEU A 369 10.64 -8.15 -2.91
CA LEU A 369 9.53 -7.32 -3.38
C LEU A 369 8.44 -7.30 -2.29
N PRO A 370 8.09 -6.13 -1.72
CA PRO A 370 6.96 -6.04 -0.81
C PRO A 370 5.64 -6.41 -1.53
N PRO A 371 4.76 -7.23 -0.93
CA PRO A 371 3.49 -7.61 -1.55
C PRO A 371 2.56 -6.41 -1.78
N ASP A 372 2.58 -5.40 -0.92
CA ASP A 372 1.85 -4.15 -1.14
C ASP A 372 2.42 -3.30 -2.29
N ARG A 373 3.72 -3.39 -2.60
CA ARG A 373 4.30 -2.78 -3.80
C ARG A 373 3.89 -3.50 -5.07
N ALA A 374 3.81 -4.83 -5.03
CA ALA A 374 3.20 -5.60 -6.10
C ALA A 374 1.70 -5.26 -6.29
N MET A 375 0.99 -4.95 -5.20
CA MET A 375 -0.40 -4.49 -5.27
C MET A 375 -0.53 -3.15 -5.99
N GLU A 376 0.38 -2.21 -5.75
CA GLU A 376 0.41 -0.94 -6.48
C GLU A 376 0.64 -1.11 -7.98
N TRP A 377 1.48 -2.08 -8.35
CA TRP A 377 1.64 -2.44 -9.76
C TRP A 377 0.30 -2.86 -10.38
N ILE A 378 -0.43 -3.76 -9.71
CA ILE A 378 -1.72 -4.30 -10.20
C ILE A 378 -2.81 -3.22 -10.28
N TYR A 379 -2.91 -2.36 -9.26
CA TYR A 379 -4.00 -1.38 -9.16
C TYR A 379 -3.73 -0.08 -9.92
N VAL A 380 -2.47 0.28 -10.15
CA VAL A 380 -2.12 1.62 -10.63
C VAL A 380 -1.05 1.56 -11.72
N ASP A 381 0.17 1.18 -11.38
CA ASP A 381 1.34 1.44 -12.24
C ASP A 381 1.31 0.66 -13.55
N SER A 382 0.72 -0.54 -13.56
CA SER A 382 0.59 -1.31 -14.79
C SER A 382 -0.51 -0.78 -15.69
N ILE A 383 -1.50 -0.04 -15.19
CA ILE A 383 -2.68 0.38 -15.96
C ILE A 383 -2.69 1.88 -16.27
N SER A 384 -1.72 2.65 -15.76
CA SER A 384 -1.51 4.04 -16.14
C SER A 384 -1.05 4.20 -17.59
N ARG A 385 -1.25 5.37 -18.18
CA ARG A 385 -0.86 5.63 -19.58
C ARG A 385 0.66 5.74 -19.74
N ASP A 386 1.34 6.33 -18.76
CA ASP A 386 2.78 6.38 -18.62
C ASP A 386 3.26 5.31 -17.63
N MET A 387 4.31 4.59 -17.99
CA MET A 387 4.91 3.51 -17.19
C MET A 387 6.32 3.88 -16.70
N SER A 388 6.63 5.18 -16.58
CA SER A 388 7.88 5.63 -15.97
C SER A 388 7.89 5.27 -14.48
N PHE A 389 8.85 4.42 -14.08
CA PHE A 389 9.05 3.92 -12.71
C PHE A 389 10.20 4.63 -12.01
#